data_AF-A0A959PAS3-F1
#
_entry.id   AF-A0A959PAS3-F1
#
_cell.length_a   1.000
_cell.length_b   1.000
_cell.length_c   1.000
_cell.angle_alpha   90.00
_cell.angle_beta   90.00
_cell.angle_gamma   90.00
#
_symmetry.space_group_name_H-M   'P 1'
#
loop_
_entity.id
_entity.type
_entity.pdbx_description
1 polymer ?
#
loop_
_entity_poly.entity_id
_entity_poly.type
_entity_poly.pdbx_seq_one_letter_code
_entity_poly.pdbx_strand_id
1 'polypeptide(L)' 'ESEAFDQMEAKLLTERNNRWIKAIQEKLGDKSVFFAVGAMHLVGDNGLIKQLQSAGYTVEAVK' A
#
# COMPACT_ATOMS: atom_id res chain seq x y z
N GLU A 1 2.22 -18.35 15.06
CA GLU A 1 1.46 -17.19 15.59
C GLU A 1 0.01 -17.62 15.82
N SER A 2 -0.84 -16.81 16.45
CA SER A 2 -2.23 -17.20 16.73
C SER A 2 -3.16 -16.75 15.60
N GLU A 3 -4.15 -17.58 15.24
CA GLU A 3 -5.10 -17.28 14.16
C GLU A 3 -5.80 -15.91 14.32
N ALA A 4 -6.01 -15.47 15.57
CA ALA A 4 -6.60 -14.16 15.87
C ALA A 4 -5.68 -12.99 15.46
N PHE A 5 -4.36 -13.16 15.59
CA PHE A 5 -3.39 -12.17 15.15
C PHE A 5 -3.36 -12.07 13.63
N ASP A 6 -3.34 -13.22 12.94
CA ASP A 6 -3.32 -13.28 11.47
C ASP A 6 -4.58 -12.63 10.86
N GLN A 7 -5.75 -12.88 11.46
CA GLN A 7 -7.01 -12.24 11.04
C GLN A 7 -7.01 -10.73 11.28
N MET A 8 -6.43 -10.28 12.40
CA MET A 8 -6.30 -8.86 12.71
C MET A 8 -5.36 -8.17 11.72
N GLU A 9 -4.22 -8.78 11.42
CA GLU A 9 -3.27 -8.29 10.42
C GLU A 9 -3.92 -8.17 9.04
N ALA A 10 -4.61 -9.24 8.60
CA ALA A 10 -5.29 -9.26 7.32
C ALA A 10 -6.30 -8.11 7.16
N LYS A 11 -7.12 -7.84 8.18
CA LYS A 11 -8.10 -6.74 8.14
C LYS A 11 -7.48 -5.35 8.28
N LEU A 12 -6.55 -5.19 9.21
CA LEU A 12 -6.03 -3.86 9.56
C LEU A 12 -4.92 -3.39 8.61
N LEU A 13 -4.14 -4.31 8.05
CA LEU A 13 -3.04 -3.99 7.15
C LEU A 13 -3.38 -4.37 5.72
N THR A 14 -3.65 -5.64 5.43
CA THR A 14 -3.79 -6.11 4.04
C THR A 14 -4.99 -5.49 3.33
N GLU A 15 -6.20 -5.64 3.88
CA GLU A 15 -7.40 -5.06 3.27
C GLU A 15 -7.34 -3.53 3.20
N ARG A 16 -6.74 -2.89 4.20
CA ARG A 16 -6.58 -1.44 4.23
C ARG A 16 -5.59 -0.96 3.16
N ASN A 17 -4.49 -1.68 2.94
CA ASN A 17 -3.53 -1.36 1.87
C ASN A 17 -4.14 -1.58 0.49
N ASN A 18 -4.94 -2.64 0.32
CA ASN A 18 -5.64 -2.89 -0.96
C ASN A 18 -6.60 -1.74 -1.31
N ARG A 19 -7.33 -1.20 -0.32
CA ARG A 19 -8.16 0.00 -0.52
C ARG A 19 -7.32 1.23 -0.91
N TRP A 20 -6.14 1.39 -0.31
CA TRP A 20 -5.21 2.47 -0.66
C TRP A 20 -4.69 2.34 -2.09
N ILE A 21 -4.30 1.14 -2.54
CA ILE A 21 -3.82 0.92 -3.91
C ILE A 21 -4.89 1.32 -4.93
N LYS A 22 -6.14 0.89 -4.71
CA LYS A 22 -7.26 1.29 -5.57
C LYS A 22 -7.42 2.81 -5.61
N ALA A 23 -7.44 3.47 -4.45
CA ALA A 23 -7.57 4.92 -4.38
C ALA A 23 -6.40 5.66 -5.04
N ILE A 24 -5.17 5.16 -4.90
CA ILE A 24 -3.98 5.70 -5.56
C ILE A 24 -4.15 5.58 -7.08
N GLN A 25 -4.44 4.39 -7.59
CA GLN A 25 -4.62 4.15 -9.03
C GLN A 25 -5.73 5.00 -9.65
N GLU A 26 -6.84 5.21 -8.95
CA GLU A 26 -7.95 6.07 -9.40
C GLU A 26 -7.58 7.58 -9.41
N LYS A 27 -6.63 8.00 -8.58
CA LYS A 27 -6.18 9.39 -8.50
C LYS A 27 -4.92 9.67 -9.33
N LEU A 28 -4.17 8.63 -9.66
CA LEU A 28 -3.08 8.71 -10.63
C LEU A 28 -3.68 8.97 -12.01
N GLY A 29 -3.41 10.16 -12.53
CA GLY A 29 -3.70 10.57 -13.90
C GLY A 29 -2.52 11.38 -14.41
N ASP A 30 -2.77 12.41 -15.21
CA ASP A 30 -1.69 13.21 -15.81
C ASP A 30 -1.02 14.22 -14.85
N LYS A 31 -1.36 14.17 -13.56
CA LYS A 31 -0.88 15.12 -12.55
C LYS A 31 -0.12 14.41 -11.45
N SER A 32 0.90 15.07 -10.92
CA SER A 32 1.61 14.62 -9.72
C SER A 32 0.69 14.73 -8.50
N VAL A 33 0.55 13.62 -7.76
CA VAL A 33 -0.27 13.55 -6.53
C VAL A 33 0.63 13.13 -5.38
N PHE A 34 0.49 13.82 -4.24
CA PHE A 34 1.19 13.48 -3.01
C PHE A 34 0.24 12.72 -2.06
N PHE A 35 0.66 11.54 -1.60
CA PHE A 35 -0.09 10.72 -0.65
C PHE A 35 0.67 10.62 0.68
N ALA A 36 0.04 11.03 1.78
CA ALA A 36 0.58 10.89 3.11
C ALA A 36 0.01 9.64 3.79
N VAL A 37 0.87 8.74 4.26
CA VAL A 37 0.49 7.49 4.93
C VAL A 37 1.35 7.25 6.17
N GLY A 38 0.84 6.49 7.14
CA GLY A 38 1.64 6.01 8.26
C GLY A 38 2.65 4.94 7.85
N ALA A 39 3.73 4.78 8.62
CA ALA A 39 4.84 3.87 8.30
C ALA A 39 4.43 2.41 8.08
N MET A 40 3.44 1.91 8.82
CA MET A 40 2.94 0.54 8.66
C MET A 40 2.33 0.25 7.28
N HIS A 41 1.99 1.26 6.49
CA HIS A 41 1.51 1.05 5.12
C HIS A 41 2.64 0.64 4.16
N LEU A 42 3.90 0.86 4.49
CA LEU A 42 5.01 0.74 3.53
C LEU A 42 5.70 -0.63 3.54
N VAL A 43 5.61 -1.36 4.65
CA VAL A 43 6.42 -2.56 4.93
C VAL A 43 5.71 -3.85 4.52
N GLY A 44 6.50 -4.90 4.27
CA GLY A 44 6.01 -6.24 3.96
C GLY A 44 5.49 -6.43 2.53
N ASP A 45 5.09 -7.66 2.21
CA ASP A 45 4.64 -8.03 0.86
C ASP A 45 3.31 -7.38 0.49
N ASN A 46 2.46 -7.14 1.49
CA ASN A 46 1.21 -6.39 1.34
C ASN A 46 1.41 -4.87 1.51
N GLY A 47 2.63 -4.37 1.64
CA GLY A 47 2.94 -2.94 1.74
C GLY A 47 2.70 -2.21 0.42
N LEU A 48 2.38 -0.91 0.49
CA LEU A 48 2.06 -0.09 -0.68
C LEU A 48 3.21 -0.05 -1.71
N ILE A 49 4.46 0.00 -1.25
CA ILE A 49 5.63 0.03 -2.15
C ILE A 49 5.67 -1.25 -3.01
N LYS A 50 5.54 -2.42 -2.38
CA LYS A 50 5.55 -3.71 -3.07
C LYS A 50 4.36 -3.84 -4.01
N GLN A 51 3.16 -3.49 -3.54
CA GLN A 51 1.96 -3.58 -4.36
C GLN A 51 2.01 -2.63 -5.58
N LEU A 52 2.54 -1.42 -5.43
CA LEU A 52 2.72 -0.50 -6.57
C LEU A 52 3.74 -1.05 -7.57
N GLN A 53 4.87 -1.58 -7.10
CA GLN A 53 5.85 -2.23 -7.97
C GLN A 53 5.23 -3.41 -8.74
N SER A 54 4.47 -4.27 -8.05
CA SER A 54 3.75 -5.40 -8.66
C SER A 54 2.65 -4.97 -9.65
N ALA A 55 2.06 -3.80 -9.46
CA ALA A 55 1.10 -3.21 -10.39
C ALA A 55 1.77 -2.53 -11.61
N GLY A 56 3.09 -2.63 -11.74
CA GLY A 56 3.85 -2.13 -12.90
C GLY A 56 4.35 -0.69 -12.75
N TYR A 57 4.19 -0.07 -11.58
CA TYR A 57 4.72 1.26 -11.33
C TYR A 57 6.22 1.22 -11.02
N THR A 58 6.94 2.22 -11.51
CA THR A 58 8.30 2.49 -11.03
C THR A 58 8.21 3.26 -9.72
N VAL A 59 8.83 2.74 -8.66
CA VAL A 59 8.83 3.37 -7.33
C VAL A 59 10.27 3.68 -6.94
N GLU A 60 10.55 4.97 -6.75
CA GLU A 60 11.87 5.49 -6.41
C GLU A 60 11.81 6.29 -5.12
N ALA A 61 12.86 6.18 -4.30
CA ALA A 61 13.02 7.05 -3.15
C ALA A 61 13.33 8.48 -3.64
N VAL A 62 12.63 9.46 -3.08
CA VAL A 62 12.94 10.87 -3.32
C VAL A 62 14.27 11.20 -2.63
N LYS A 63 15.14 11.92 -3.32
CA LYS A 63 16.45 12.37 -2.82
C LYS A 63 16.34 13.68 -2.05
#